data_AF-A0A951L5M6-F1
#
_entry.id   AF-A0A951L5M6-F1
#
_cell.length_a   1.000
_cell.length_b   1.000
_cell.length_c   1.000
_cell.angle_alpha   90.00
_cell.angle_beta   90.00
_cell.angle_gamma   90.00
#
_symmetry.space_group_name_H-M   'P 1'
#
loop_
_entity.id
_entity.type
_entity.pdbx_description
1 polymer ?
#
loop_
_entity_poly.entity_id
_entity_poly.type
_entity_poly.pdbx_seq_one_letter_code
_entity_poly.pdbx_strand_id
1 'polypeptide(L)'
;MRSLYGAAVMLGVLVVSPLAAEAQAPYPAFPPPPPGMMPMQAPGAMAPAPASPEASEIAACLCLQQQIQVLRSQSTAVQGTYSGQQAELARLDAEMARERSRMDVNNPEAVARFRQLLEQRDALYRRSSGASASNAMASATRYNRAVDEYNARCTNRPRDPILLGRVQSTLSCPAMP
;
A
#
# COMPACT_ATOMS: atom_id res chain seq x y z
N MET A 1 -31.17 -42.62 22.11
CA MET A 1 -29.78 -42.61 21.60
C MET A 1 -29.59 -41.36 20.75
N ARG A 2 -28.62 -40.52 21.13
CA ARG A 2 -28.27 -39.22 20.53
C ARG A 2 -27.74 -39.40 19.11
N SER A 3 -28.09 -38.50 18.18
CA SER A 3 -27.07 -37.92 17.29
C SER A 3 -27.56 -36.60 16.69
N LEU A 4 -26.92 -35.51 17.14
CA LEU A 4 -27.03 -34.15 16.62
C LEU A 4 -25.89 -34.00 15.60
N TYR A 5 -26.17 -33.87 14.31
CA TYR A 5 -25.18 -33.42 13.33
C TYR A 5 -25.36 -31.91 13.13
N GLY A 6 -24.58 -31.14 13.89
CA GLY A 6 -24.39 -29.72 13.66
C GLY A 6 -23.40 -29.51 12.51
N ALA A 7 -23.86 -28.91 11.42
CA ALA A 7 -23.00 -28.41 10.36
C ALA A 7 -22.32 -27.12 10.84
N ALA A 8 -21.09 -27.24 11.32
CA ALA A 8 -20.22 -26.10 11.57
C ALA A 8 -19.65 -25.61 10.23
N VAL A 9 -20.21 -24.53 9.70
CA VAL A 9 -19.60 -23.76 8.61
C VAL A 9 -18.37 -23.05 9.20
N MET A 10 -17.21 -23.67 9.01
CA MET A 10 -15.91 -23.07 9.26
C MET A 10 -15.73 -21.87 8.33
N LEU A 11 -16.06 -20.68 8.84
CA LEU A 11 -15.53 -19.42 8.33
C LEU A 11 -14.01 -19.43 8.54
N GLY A 12 -13.30 -19.82 7.47
CA GLY A 12 -11.85 -19.71 7.39
C GLY A 12 -11.45 -18.24 7.44
N VAL A 13 -11.18 -17.75 8.65
CA VAL A 13 -10.42 -16.54 8.88
C VAL A 13 -9.01 -16.82 8.36
N LEU A 14 -8.71 -16.32 7.15
CA LEU A 14 -7.35 -16.15 6.70
C LEU A 14 -6.71 -15.13 7.64
N VAL A 15 -6.04 -15.64 8.67
CA VAL A 15 -5.14 -14.88 9.53
C VAL A 15 -4.00 -14.42 8.63
N VAL A 16 -4.10 -13.20 8.10
CA VAL A 16 -2.98 -12.53 7.45
C VAL A 16 -1.95 -12.27 8.55
N SER A 17 -0.90 -13.10 8.56
CA SER A 17 0.25 -12.90 9.44
C SER A 17 0.78 -11.47 9.23
N PRO A 18 1.06 -10.71 10.31
CA PRO A 18 1.78 -9.47 10.17
C PRO A 18 3.20 -9.83 9.72
N LEU A 19 3.51 -9.57 8.45
CA LEU A 19 4.91 -9.51 8.02
C LEU A 19 5.62 -8.53 8.95
N ALA A 20 6.71 -9.01 9.53
CA ALA A 20 7.61 -8.26 10.37
C ALA A 20 7.81 -6.86 9.81
N ALA A 21 7.56 -5.86 10.65
CA ALA A 21 8.05 -4.51 10.46
C ALA A 21 9.59 -4.58 10.46
N GLU A 22 10.18 -4.73 9.27
CA GLU A 22 11.59 -4.43 9.09
C GLU A 22 11.78 -2.96 9.44
N ALA A 23 12.50 -2.75 10.55
CA ALA A 23 12.92 -1.45 11.02
C ALA A 23 13.63 -0.71 9.88
N GLN A 24 12.97 0.33 9.39
CA GLN A 24 13.49 1.21 8.36
C GLN A 24 14.68 1.96 8.96
N ALA A 25 15.90 1.54 8.59
CA ALA A 25 17.11 2.23 9.01
C ALA A 25 17.05 3.70 8.54
N PRO A 26 17.37 4.68 9.40
CA PRO A 26 17.38 6.08 9.02
C PRO A 26 18.47 6.33 7.96
N TYR A 27 18.08 6.87 6.81
CA TYR A 27 19.03 7.41 5.84
C TYR A 27 19.81 8.56 6.50
N PRO A 28 21.14 8.68 6.25
CA PRO A 28 21.90 9.82 6.74
C PRO A 28 21.39 11.11 6.08
N ALA A 29 21.16 12.13 6.89
CA ALA A 29 20.86 13.49 6.42
C ALA A 29 22.08 14.06 5.69
N PHE A 30 21.89 14.49 4.44
CA PHE A 30 22.92 15.22 3.69
C PHE A 30 23.08 16.63 4.29
N PRO A 31 24.31 17.11 4.54
CA PRO A 31 24.53 18.46 5.01
C PRO A 31 24.15 19.49 3.93
N PRO A 32 23.63 20.66 4.32
CA PRO A 32 23.36 21.74 3.37
C PRO A 32 24.67 22.25 2.76
N PRO A 33 24.66 22.68 1.48
CA PRO A 33 25.84 23.23 0.83
C PRO A 33 26.26 24.57 1.47
N PRO A 34 27.58 24.85 1.52
CA PRO A 34 28.07 26.11 2.06
C PRO A 34 27.67 27.31 1.18
N PRO A 35 27.35 28.47 1.79
CA PRO A 35 27.04 29.69 1.04
C PRO A 35 28.33 30.30 0.47
N GLY A 36 28.41 30.49 -0.84
CA GLY A 36 29.48 31.32 -1.44
C GLY A 36 30.11 30.91 -2.78
N MET A 37 29.58 29.92 -3.52
CA MET A 37 30.12 29.60 -4.85
C MET A 37 29.38 30.36 -5.96
N MET A 38 30.08 31.28 -6.63
CA MET A 38 29.62 31.92 -7.86
C MET A 38 29.51 30.91 -9.00
N PRO A 39 28.53 31.04 -9.92
CA PRO A 39 28.40 30.14 -11.06
C PRO A 39 29.53 30.39 -12.08
N MET A 40 30.49 29.47 -12.17
CA MET A 40 31.34 29.35 -13.37
C MET A 40 30.44 28.96 -14.55
N GLN A 41 30.53 29.74 -15.63
CA GLN A 41 29.85 29.45 -16.88
C GLN A 41 30.25 28.07 -17.39
N ALA A 42 29.25 27.23 -17.64
CA ALA A 42 29.42 25.87 -18.11
C ALA A 42 30.07 25.84 -19.51
N PRO A 43 31.10 25.00 -19.76
CA PRO A 43 31.50 24.68 -21.11
C PRO A 43 30.30 24.07 -21.85
N GLY A 44 30.16 24.43 -23.12
CA GLY A 44 29.01 24.13 -23.96
C GLY A 44 28.47 22.72 -23.76
N ALA A 45 27.15 22.61 -23.64
CA ALA A 45 26.43 21.35 -23.59
C ALA A 45 26.74 20.53 -24.85
N MET A 46 27.77 19.70 -24.78
CA MET A 46 27.88 18.54 -25.65
C MET A 46 26.61 17.73 -25.40
N ALA A 47 25.82 17.53 -26.45
CA ALA A 47 24.70 16.61 -26.42
C ALA A 47 25.19 15.31 -25.76
N PRO A 48 24.48 14.77 -24.75
CA PRO A 48 24.91 13.56 -24.08
C PRO A 48 25.16 12.49 -25.14
N ALA A 49 26.33 11.85 -25.08
CA ALA A 49 26.61 10.69 -25.90
C ALA A 49 25.42 9.72 -25.78
N PRO A 50 24.98 9.08 -26.88
CA PRO A 50 23.84 8.18 -26.83
C PRO A 50 24.10 7.16 -25.72
N ALA A 51 23.18 7.09 -24.76
CA ALA A 51 23.29 6.14 -23.66
C ALA A 51 23.53 4.75 -24.25
N SER A 52 24.53 4.03 -23.73
CA SER A 52 24.75 2.65 -24.16
C SER A 52 23.46 1.85 -23.92
N PRO A 53 23.21 0.78 -24.69
CA PRO A 53 22.05 -0.09 -24.45
C PRO A 53 21.98 -0.60 -23.00
N GLU A 54 23.14 -0.89 -22.40
CA GLU A 54 23.20 -1.28 -21.00
C GLU A 54 22.83 -0.14 -20.05
N ALA A 55 23.29 1.09 -20.31
CA ALA A 55 22.95 2.25 -19.48
C ALA A 55 21.44 2.54 -19.49
N SER A 56 20.78 2.36 -20.64
CA SER A 56 19.32 2.55 -20.74
C SER A 56 18.52 1.43 -20.05
N GLU A 57 18.99 0.17 -20.12
CA GLU A 57 18.41 -0.94 -19.34
C GLU A 57 18.54 -0.72 -17.83
N ILE A 58 19.72 -0.26 -17.37
CA ILE A 58 19.96 0.09 -15.96
C ILE A 58 19.01 1.20 -15.52
N ALA A 59 18.89 2.28 -16.30
CA ALA A 59 18.00 3.39 -16.00
C ALA A 59 16.54 2.94 -15.89
N ALA A 60 16.06 2.14 -16.84
CA ALA A 60 14.70 1.60 -16.83
C ALA A 60 14.42 0.78 -15.56
N CYS A 61 15.37 -0.04 -15.13
CA CYS A 61 15.21 -0.84 -13.93
C CYS A 61 15.30 -0.05 -12.62
N LEU A 62 16.13 0.99 -12.56
CA LEU A 62 16.13 1.91 -11.43
C LEU A 62 14.80 2.67 -11.34
N CYS A 63 14.21 3.06 -12.47
CA CYS A 63 12.89 3.70 -12.49
C CYS A 63 11.76 2.74 -12.08
N LEU A 64 11.78 1.49 -12.53
CA LEU A 64 10.85 0.46 -12.05
C LEU A 64 10.96 0.26 -10.53
N GLN A 65 12.18 0.27 -9.99
CA GLN A 65 12.39 0.16 -8.55
C GLN A 65 11.78 1.35 -7.79
N GLN A 66 11.97 2.58 -8.28
CA GLN A 66 11.34 3.77 -7.69
C GLN A 66 9.81 3.69 -7.76
N GLN A 67 9.26 3.26 -8.89
CA GLN A 67 7.82 3.04 -9.06
C GLN A 67 7.26 2.04 -8.04
N ILE A 68 7.94 0.91 -7.83
CA ILE A 68 7.53 -0.10 -6.86
C ILE A 68 7.45 0.49 -5.44
N GLN A 69 8.39 1.35 -5.06
CA GLN A 69 8.36 1.98 -3.72
C GLN A 69 7.14 2.89 -3.56
N VAL A 70 6.80 3.66 -4.59
CA VAL A 70 5.60 4.51 -4.58
C VAL A 70 4.32 3.67 -4.55
N LEU A 71 4.24 2.63 -5.38
CA LEU A 71 3.08 1.73 -5.39
C LEU A 71 2.93 0.95 -4.08
N ARG A 72 4.04 0.58 -3.43
CA ARG A 72 4.04 -0.07 -2.13
C ARG A 72 3.40 0.83 -1.08
N SER A 73 3.85 2.08 -0.96
CA SER A 73 3.32 3.01 0.04
C SER A 73 1.84 3.31 -0.20
N GLN A 74 1.44 3.48 -1.47
CA GLN A 74 0.03 3.63 -1.86
C GLN A 74 -0.80 2.40 -1.50
N SER A 75 -0.31 1.19 -1.80
CA SER A 75 -1.03 -0.05 -1.49
C SER A 75 -1.19 -0.22 0.02
N THR A 76 -0.13 0.00 0.81
CA THR A 76 -0.19 -0.05 2.27
C THR A 76 -1.21 0.93 2.83
N ALA A 77 -1.23 2.18 2.34
CA ALA A 77 -2.18 3.20 2.81
C ALA A 77 -3.64 2.82 2.51
N VAL A 78 -3.92 2.33 1.29
CA VAL A 78 -5.28 1.91 0.91
C VAL A 78 -5.70 0.66 1.68
N GLN A 79 -4.82 -0.32 1.83
CA GLN A 79 -5.09 -1.53 2.61
C GLN A 79 -5.35 -1.19 4.07
N GLY A 80 -4.54 -0.33 4.69
CA GLY A 80 -4.73 0.13 6.07
C GLY A 80 -6.07 0.82 6.29
N THR A 81 -6.51 1.63 5.31
CA THR A 81 -7.84 2.25 5.33
C THR A 81 -8.94 1.20 5.31
N TYR A 82 -8.86 0.24 4.38
CA TYR A 82 -9.85 -0.83 4.26
C TYR A 82 -9.90 -1.72 5.51
N SER A 83 -8.75 -2.14 6.03
CA SER A 83 -8.68 -2.94 7.26
C SER A 83 -9.22 -2.18 8.47
N GLY A 84 -8.98 -0.87 8.56
CA GLY A 84 -9.55 -0.02 9.60
C GLY A 84 -11.08 0.01 9.55
N GLN A 85 -11.67 0.08 8.36
CA GLN A 85 -13.13 -0.01 8.18
C GLN A 85 -13.68 -1.38 8.59
N GLN A 86 -12.98 -2.47 8.27
CA GLN A 86 -13.37 -3.82 8.68
C GLN A 86 -13.33 -3.99 10.20
N ALA A 87 -12.29 -3.47 10.86
CA ALA A 87 -12.18 -3.49 12.32
C ALA A 87 -13.32 -2.70 12.99
N GLU A 88 -13.67 -1.54 12.43
CA GLU A 88 -14.76 -0.72 12.95
C GLU A 88 -16.14 -1.38 12.76
N LEU A 89 -16.37 -2.08 11.63
CA LEU A 89 -17.56 -2.90 11.44
C LEU A 89 -17.67 -3.99 12.51
N ALA A 90 -16.57 -4.72 12.75
CA ALA A 90 -16.55 -5.76 13.78
C ALA A 90 -16.82 -5.18 15.18
N ARG A 91 -16.32 -3.96 15.47
CA ARG A 91 -16.60 -3.25 16.72
C ARG A 91 -18.08 -2.92 16.86
N LEU A 92 -18.71 -2.37 15.82
CA LEU A 92 -20.15 -2.07 15.79
C LEU A 92 -21.00 -3.33 15.93
N ASP A 93 -20.64 -4.42 15.25
CA ASP A 93 -21.36 -5.70 15.38
C ASP A 93 -21.29 -6.25 16.81
N ALA A 94 -20.13 -6.16 17.46
CA ALA A 94 -19.98 -6.55 18.85
C ALA A 94 -20.78 -5.64 19.80
N GLU A 95 -20.86 -4.34 19.51
CA GLU A 95 -21.67 -3.38 20.27
C GLU A 95 -23.16 -3.67 20.14
N MET A 96 -23.66 -3.88 18.93
CA MET A 96 -25.04 -4.27 18.69
C MET A 96 -25.39 -5.60 19.37
N ALA A 97 -24.49 -6.59 19.37
CA ALA A 97 -24.73 -7.85 20.06
C ALA A 97 -24.90 -7.64 21.57
N ARG A 98 -24.08 -6.78 22.18
CA ARG A 98 -24.20 -6.42 23.60
C ARG A 98 -25.50 -5.66 23.88
N GLU A 99 -25.83 -4.66 23.08
CA GLU A 99 -27.07 -3.88 23.24
C GLU A 99 -28.30 -4.76 23.08
N ARG A 100 -28.35 -5.62 22.06
CA ARG A 100 -29.45 -6.55 21.83
C ARG A 100 -29.69 -7.49 23.00
N SER A 101 -28.63 -7.91 23.70
CA SER A 101 -28.76 -8.80 24.87
C SER A 101 -29.36 -8.12 26.11
N ARG A 102 -29.38 -6.78 26.14
CA ARG A 102 -29.81 -5.97 27.29
C ARG A 102 -31.01 -5.06 26.99
N MET A 103 -31.44 -5.01 25.73
CA MET A 103 -32.46 -4.09 25.25
C MET A 103 -33.86 -4.49 25.72
N ASP A 104 -34.53 -3.58 26.44
CA ASP A 104 -35.97 -3.64 26.66
C ASP A 104 -36.70 -3.07 25.43
N VAL A 105 -37.47 -3.92 24.74
CA VAL A 105 -38.23 -3.55 23.54
C VAL A 105 -39.38 -2.57 23.82
N ASN A 106 -39.80 -2.46 25.08
CA ASN A 106 -40.84 -1.52 25.49
C ASN A 106 -40.26 -0.14 25.83
N ASN A 107 -38.93 -0.02 25.93
CA ASN A 107 -38.25 1.25 26.13
C ASN A 107 -37.94 1.91 24.77
N PRO A 108 -38.64 3.00 24.39
CA PRO A 108 -38.44 3.64 23.09
C PRO A 108 -37.04 4.22 22.90
N GLU A 109 -36.36 4.65 23.97
CA GLU A 109 -34.99 5.17 23.90
C GLU A 109 -33.98 4.06 23.62
N ALA A 110 -34.19 2.86 24.17
CA ALA A 110 -33.34 1.71 23.89
C ALA A 110 -33.46 1.28 22.42
N VAL A 111 -34.69 1.24 21.90
CA VAL A 111 -34.96 0.97 20.48
C VAL A 111 -34.34 2.04 19.57
N ALA A 112 -34.44 3.32 19.93
CA ALA A 112 -33.85 4.41 19.15
C ALA A 112 -32.33 4.31 19.07
N ARG A 113 -31.64 4.04 20.19
CA ARG A 113 -30.18 3.83 20.22
C ARG A 113 -29.74 2.64 19.38
N PHE A 114 -30.48 1.52 19.44
CA PHE A 114 -30.17 0.35 18.64
C PHE A 114 -30.32 0.62 17.13
N ARG A 115 -31.35 1.39 16.73
CA ARG A 115 -31.51 1.84 15.34
C ARG A 115 -30.34 2.69 14.85
N GLN A 116 -29.83 3.59 15.70
CA GLN A 116 -28.65 4.40 15.36
C GLN A 116 -27.40 3.52 15.12
N LEU A 117 -27.21 2.45 15.89
CA LEU A 117 -26.09 1.51 15.66
C LEU A 117 -26.24 0.77 14.33
N LEU A 118 -27.46 0.34 13.99
CA LEU A 118 -27.76 -0.29 12.70
C LEU A 118 -27.46 0.66 11.53
N GLU A 119 -27.90 1.91 11.61
CA GLU A 119 -27.66 2.92 10.57
C GLU A 119 -26.16 3.19 10.39
N GLN A 120 -25.41 3.30 11.49
CA GLN A 120 -23.95 3.46 11.45
C GLN A 120 -23.26 2.28 10.78
N ARG A 121 -23.62 1.05 11.16
CA ARG A 121 -23.08 -0.17 10.55
C ARG A 121 -23.41 -0.22 9.07
N ASP A 122 -24.64 0.06 8.67
CA ASP A 122 -25.07 -0.01 7.26
C ASP A 122 -24.40 1.08 6.41
N ALA A 123 -24.18 2.28 6.97
CA ALA A 123 -23.41 3.33 6.32
C ALA A 123 -21.94 2.93 6.12
N LEU A 124 -21.30 2.37 7.15
CA LEU A 124 -19.92 1.90 7.07
C LEU A 124 -19.78 0.69 6.14
N TYR A 125 -20.74 -0.24 6.17
CA TYR A 125 -20.77 -1.41 5.32
C TYR A 125 -20.82 -0.99 3.86
N ARG A 126 -21.74 -0.10 3.46
CA ARG A 126 -21.81 0.42 2.09
C ARG A 126 -20.53 1.11 1.64
N ARG A 127 -19.87 1.83 2.54
CA ARG A 127 -18.57 2.48 2.26
C ARG A 127 -17.45 1.47 2.05
N SER A 128 -17.44 0.39 2.83
CA SER A 128 -16.36 -0.60 2.84
C SER A 128 -16.50 -1.68 1.76
N SER A 129 -17.71 -2.17 1.49
CA SER A 129 -17.93 -3.31 0.57
C SER A 129 -17.92 -2.93 -0.92
N GLY A 130 -18.04 -1.64 -1.24
CA GLY A 130 -17.97 -1.12 -2.60
C GLY A 130 -16.58 -0.59 -2.95
N ALA A 131 -16.50 0.74 -3.14
CA ALA A 131 -15.31 1.41 -3.65
C ALA A 131 -14.04 1.14 -2.84
N SER A 132 -14.14 0.98 -1.50
CA SER A 132 -12.96 0.75 -0.66
C SER A 132 -12.33 -0.61 -0.90
N ALA A 133 -13.14 -1.69 -0.95
CA ALA A 133 -12.67 -3.03 -1.28
C ALA A 133 -12.07 -3.07 -2.69
N SER A 134 -12.78 -2.53 -3.68
CA SER A 134 -12.30 -2.48 -5.07
C SER A 134 -10.99 -1.68 -5.22
N ASN A 135 -10.85 -0.56 -4.51
CA ASN A 135 -9.62 0.23 -4.54
C ASN A 135 -8.45 -0.51 -3.89
N ALA A 136 -8.67 -1.21 -2.78
CA ALA A 136 -7.64 -2.03 -2.13
C ALA A 136 -7.14 -3.14 -3.07
N MET A 137 -8.05 -3.87 -3.71
CA MET A 137 -7.71 -4.91 -4.70
C MET A 137 -6.98 -4.34 -5.92
N ALA A 138 -7.47 -3.23 -6.47
CA ALA A 138 -6.86 -2.59 -7.63
C ALA A 138 -5.44 -2.05 -7.31
N SER A 139 -5.24 -1.51 -6.11
CA SER A 139 -3.93 -1.03 -5.67
C SER A 139 -2.92 -2.16 -5.49
N ALA A 140 -3.32 -3.27 -4.86
CA ALA A 140 -2.49 -4.48 -4.75
C ALA A 140 -2.13 -5.05 -6.13
N THR A 141 -3.09 -5.09 -7.06
CA THR A 141 -2.87 -5.57 -8.43
C THR A 141 -1.82 -4.72 -9.17
N ARG A 142 -1.89 -3.39 -9.06
CA ARG A 142 -0.90 -2.48 -9.67
C ARG A 142 0.50 -2.69 -9.09
N TYR A 143 0.59 -2.80 -7.76
CA TYR A 143 1.86 -3.08 -7.08
C TYR A 143 2.47 -4.42 -7.53
N ASN A 144 1.69 -5.50 -7.50
CA ASN A 144 2.18 -6.83 -7.89
C ASN A 144 2.65 -6.86 -9.34
N ARG A 145 1.89 -6.25 -10.26
CA ARG A 145 2.30 -6.15 -11.67
C ARG A 145 3.65 -5.45 -11.84
N ALA A 146 3.90 -4.37 -11.10
CA ALA A 146 5.17 -3.66 -11.17
C ALA A 146 6.33 -4.51 -10.62
N VAL A 147 6.08 -5.24 -9.52
CA VAL A 147 7.05 -6.20 -8.95
C VAL A 147 7.38 -7.31 -9.95
N ASP A 148 6.37 -7.89 -10.60
CA ASP A 148 6.54 -8.93 -11.62
C ASP A 148 7.35 -8.40 -12.81
N GLU A 149 7.06 -7.19 -13.27
CA GLU A 149 7.82 -6.56 -14.36
C GLU A 149 9.28 -6.31 -13.97
N TYR A 150 9.53 -5.82 -12.75
CA TYR A 150 10.90 -5.67 -12.23
C TYR A 150 11.62 -7.00 -12.13
N ASN A 151 10.99 -8.04 -11.58
CA ASN A 151 11.59 -9.37 -11.47
C ASN A 151 11.89 -9.98 -12.85
N ALA A 152 10.99 -9.82 -13.82
CA ALA A 152 11.19 -10.33 -15.16
C ALA A 152 12.38 -9.65 -15.88
N ARG A 153 12.57 -8.34 -15.64
CA ARG A 153 13.52 -7.50 -16.40
C ARG A 153 14.84 -7.26 -15.69
N CYS A 154 14.86 -7.23 -14.36
CA CYS A 154 15.91 -6.58 -13.59
C CYS A 154 16.68 -7.50 -12.64
N THR A 155 16.15 -8.65 -12.21
CA THR A 155 16.78 -9.47 -11.16
C THR A 155 17.77 -10.52 -11.68
N ASN A 156 17.65 -10.96 -12.94
CA ASN A 156 18.44 -12.08 -13.48
C ASN A 156 19.67 -11.65 -14.29
N ARG A 157 20.07 -10.38 -14.25
CA ARG A 157 21.20 -9.87 -15.02
C ARG A 157 22.21 -9.15 -14.11
N PRO A 158 23.46 -9.63 -13.99
CA PRO A 158 24.50 -8.86 -13.34
C PRO A 158 24.75 -7.57 -14.12
N ARG A 159 25.02 -6.48 -13.41
CA ARG A 159 25.25 -5.14 -13.97
C ARG A 159 26.61 -4.64 -13.52
N ASP A 160 27.28 -3.89 -14.38
CA ASP A 160 28.49 -3.20 -13.99
C ASP A 160 28.18 -2.17 -12.88
N PRO A 161 28.78 -2.27 -11.68
CA PRO A 161 28.54 -1.35 -10.58
C PRO A 161 29.03 0.09 -10.87
N ILE A 162 30.05 0.26 -11.71
CA ILE A 162 30.55 1.58 -12.11
C ILE A 162 29.54 2.25 -13.04
N LEU A 163 29.01 1.50 -14.01
CA LEU A 163 27.97 2.00 -14.91
C LEU A 163 26.68 2.29 -14.13
N LEU A 164 26.30 1.42 -13.19
CA LEU A 164 25.15 1.61 -12.32
C LEU A 164 25.28 2.91 -11.51
N GLY A 165 26.43 3.15 -10.87
CA GLY A 165 26.67 4.38 -10.13
C GLY A 165 26.62 5.64 -11.00
N ARG A 166 27.11 5.57 -12.24
CA ARG A 166 27.03 6.68 -13.20
C ARG A 166 25.59 6.96 -13.65
N VAL A 167 24.82 5.92 -13.98
CA VAL A 167 23.42 6.09 -14.39
C VAL A 167 22.60 6.66 -13.22
N GLN A 168 22.84 6.19 -12.00
CA GLN A 168 22.13 6.64 -10.80
C GLN A 168 22.35 8.13 -10.51
N SER A 169 23.55 8.68 -10.74
CA SER A 169 23.84 10.10 -10.47
C SER A 169 23.18 11.07 -11.46
N THR A 170 22.82 10.59 -12.66
CA THR A 170 22.13 11.39 -13.68
C THR A 170 20.69 10.92 -13.93
N LEU A 171 20.16 10.04 -13.08
CA LEU A 171 18.87 9.40 -13.29
C LEU A 171 17.74 10.42 -13.13
N SER A 172 16.85 10.46 -14.13
CA SER A 172 15.57 11.14 -14.03
C SER A 172 14.50 10.18 -14.54
N CYS A 173 13.55 9.84 -13.66
CA CYS A 173 12.47 8.92 -13.98
C CYS A 173 11.22 9.71 -14.36
N PRO A 174 10.45 9.25 -15.36
CA PRO A 174 9.20 9.91 -15.73
C PRO A 174 8.22 9.91 -14.56
N ALA A 175 7.42 10.98 -14.45
CA ALA A 175 6.33 11.03 -13.49
C ALA A 175 5.34 9.89 -13.80
N MET A 176 4.92 9.19 -12.75
CA MET A 176 3.97 8.09 -12.93
C MET A 176 2.60 8.64 -13.34
N PRO A 177 1.91 7.99 -14.30
CA PRO A 177 0.52 8.29 -14.63
C PRO A 177 -0.45 7.85 -13.53
#